data_AF-A0A7C4WJ55-F1
#
_entry.id   AF-A0A7C4WJ55-F1
#
_cell.length_a   1.000
_cell.length_b   1.000
_cell.length_c   1.000
_cell.angle_alpha   90.00
_cell.angle_beta   90.00
_cell.angle_gamma   90.00
#
_symmetry.space_group_name_H-M   'P 1'
#
loop_
_entity.id
_entity.type
_entity.pdbx_description
1 polymer ?
#
loop_
_entity_poly.entity_id
_entity_poly.type
_entity_poly.pdbx_seq_one_letter_code
_entity_poly.pdbx_strand_id
1 'polypeptide(L)'
;MEIPMEGLPKIFKIRQKIDAPRLGDVEKRVKDLLDSFELARKVKKGERIGITAGSRGIRDKPLVLRILISRLKDLGASPFVVPCMGSHGGGTAEGQLEMLESLGITEKSVGAPIVSSTEVQEIGRKKFGTPVYVDRNLCGA
;
A
#
# COMPACT_ATOMS: atom_id res chain seq x y z
N MET A 1 -0.01 -33.95 11.50
CA MET A 1 -0.24 -33.39 12.84
C MET A 1 -1.71 -33.66 13.16
N GLU A 2 -1.98 -34.61 14.04
CA GLU A 2 -3.35 -34.86 14.53
C GLU A 2 -3.70 -33.76 15.54
N ILE A 3 -4.82 -33.08 15.33
CA ILE A 3 -5.34 -32.10 16.27
C ILE A 3 -6.21 -32.88 17.26
N PRO A 4 -5.90 -32.89 18.57
CA PRO A 4 -6.75 -33.55 19.55
C PRO A 4 -8.14 -32.90 19.54
N MET A 5 -9.17 -33.72 19.30
CA MET A 5 -10.55 -33.27 19.07
C MET A 5 -11.37 -33.15 20.37
N GLU A 6 -10.80 -33.56 21.49
CA GLU A 6 -11.48 -33.65 22.78
C GLU A 6 -11.68 -32.25 23.39
N GLY A 7 -12.93 -31.89 23.70
CA GLY A 7 -13.30 -30.58 24.24
C GLY A 7 -13.46 -29.45 23.20
N LEU A 8 -13.26 -29.71 21.90
CA LEU A 8 -13.54 -28.73 20.85
C LEU A 8 -15.05 -28.66 20.54
N PRO A 9 -15.58 -27.50 20.13
CA PRO A 9 -16.96 -27.41 19.64
C PRO A 9 -17.16 -28.29 18.39
N LYS A 10 -18.41 -28.54 17.99
CA LYS A 10 -18.69 -29.25 16.73
C LYS A 10 -18.06 -28.49 15.56
N ILE A 11 -17.03 -29.07 14.94
CA ILE A 11 -16.34 -28.51 13.77
C ILE A 11 -16.87 -29.21 12.52
N PHE A 12 -17.15 -28.43 11.47
CA PHE A 12 -17.55 -28.93 10.16
C PHE A 12 -16.56 -28.49 9.09
N LYS A 13 -16.25 -29.37 8.14
CA LYS A 13 -15.40 -29.04 7.00
C LYS A 13 -16.22 -28.30 5.95
N ILE A 14 -15.85 -27.05 5.68
CA ILE A 14 -16.41 -26.25 4.59
C ILE A 14 -15.40 -26.22 3.43
N ARG A 15 -15.88 -26.42 2.20
CA ARG A 15 -15.11 -26.15 0.99
C ARG A 15 -15.69 -24.92 0.32
N GLN A 16 -14.93 -23.83 0.31
CA GLN A 16 -15.29 -22.65 -0.46
C GLN A 16 -14.67 -22.74 -1.86
N LYS A 17 -15.47 -22.50 -2.89
CA LYS A 17 -15.00 -22.21 -4.24
C LYS A 17 -15.30 -20.74 -4.49
N ILE A 18 -14.26 -19.94 -4.70
CA ILE A 18 -14.38 -18.52 -5.04
C ILE A 18 -13.92 -18.40 -6.50
N ASP A 19 -14.73 -17.74 -7.33
CA ASP A 19 -14.30 -17.37 -8.66
C ASP A 19 -13.09 -16.43 -8.56
N ALA A 20 -11.96 -16.88 -9.08
CA ALA A 20 -10.69 -16.17 -9.04
C ALA A 20 -10.24 -15.85 -10.47
N PRO A 21 -10.88 -14.87 -11.13
CA PRO A 21 -10.50 -14.46 -12.48
C PRO A 21 -9.02 -14.05 -12.48
N ARG A 22 -8.31 -14.46 -13.54
CA ARG A 22 -6.87 -14.21 -13.69
C ARG A 22 -6.65 -13.15 -14.75
N LEU A 23 -5.74 -12.25 -14.46
CA LEU A 23 -5.21 -11.29 -15.41
C LEU A 23 -3.93 -11.88 -16.01
N GLY A 24 -3.85 -11.96 -17.34
CA GLY A 24 -2.67 -12.52 -18.03
C GLY A 24 -1.48 -11.57 -17.98
N ASP A 25 -1.70 -10.30 -18.33
CA ASP A 25 -0.67 -9.27 -18.36
C ASP A 25 -1.02 -8.12 -17.42
N VAL A 26 -0.49 -8.21 -16.20
CA VAL A 26 -0.68 -7.19 -15.15
C VAL A 26 0.00 -5.88 -15.55
N GLU A 27 1.19 -5.95 -16.14
CA GLU A 27 1.96 -4.76 -16.47
C GLU A 27 1.25 -3.92 -17.53
N LYS A 28 0.84 -4.53 -18.64
CA LYS A 28 0.08 -3.87 -19.68
C LYS A 28 -1.21 -3.27 -19.11
N ARG A 29 -1.95 -4.05 -18.32
CA ARG A 29 -3.23 -3.57 -17.76
C ARG A 29 -3.06 -2.36 -16.86
N VAL A 30 -2.02 -2.34 -16.03
CA VAL A 30 -1.71 -1.18 -15.17
C VAL A 30 -1.35 0.03 -16.01
N LYS A 31 -0.49 -0.12 -17.03
CA LYS A 31 -0.14 0.99 -17.95
C LYS A 31 -1.39 1.55 -18.65
N ASP A 32 -2.23 0.69 -19.21
CA ASP A 32 -3.49 1.08 -19.87
C ASP A 32 -4.41 1.87 -18.92
N LEU A 33 -4.51 1.45 -17.64
CA LEU A 33 -5.28 2.16 -16.62
C LEU A 33 -4.64 3.52 -16.28
N LEU A 34 -3.32 3.58 -16.14
CA LEU A 34 -2.62 4.83 -15.83
C LEU A 34 -2.79 5.87 -16.94
N ASP A 35 -2.83 5.44 -18.20
CA ASP A 35 -3.07 6.33 -19.33
C ASP A 35 -4.47 6.95 -19.28
N SER A 36 -5.47 6.21 -18.78
CA SER A 36 -6.84 6.72 -18.63
C SER A 36 -7.00 7.80 -17.55
N PHE A 37 -6.04 7.94 -16.62
CA PHE A 37 -6.12 8.93 -15.54
C PHE A 37 -5.67 10.34 -15.94
N GLU A 38 -5.13 10.50 -17.16
CA GLU A 38 -4.59 11.75 -17.67
C GLU A 38 -3.57 12.41 -16.71
N LEU A 39 -2.68 11.60 -16.13
CA LEU A 39 -1.75 12.05 -15.09
C LEU A 39 -0.88 13.24 -15.53
N ALA A 40 -0.54 13.34 -16.81
CA ALA A 40 0.21 14.47 -17.37
C ALA A 40 -0.49 15.83 -17.22
N ARG A 41 -1.82 15.85 -17.04
CA ARG A 41 -2.59 17.08 -16.78
C ARG A 41 -2.69 17.44 -15.30
N LYS A 42 -2.35 16.49 -14.41
CA LYS A 42 -2.55 16.59 -12.96
C LYS A 42 -1.24 16.76 -12.20
N VAL A 43 -0.19 16.07 -12.67
CA VAL A 43 1.12 16.03 -12.03
C VAL A 43 1.98 17.18 -12.52
N LYS A 44 2.56 17.93 -11.59
CA LYS A 44 3.50 19.01 -11.88
C LYS A 44 4.94 18.50 -11.71
N LYS A 45 5.84 19.05 -12.52
CA LYS A 45 7.28 18.79 -12.37
C LYS A 45 7.74 19.21 -10.97
N GLY A 46 8.50 18.34 -10.29
CA GLY A 46 9.00 18.54 -8.94
C GLY A 46 8.01 18.22 -7.83
N GLU A 47 6.76 17.86 -8.15
CA GLU A 47 5.74 17.52 -7.16
C GLU A 47 6.16 16.29 -6.35
N ARG A 48 6.04 16.36 -5.03
CA ARG A 48 6.48 15.30 -4.11
C ARG A 48 5.30 14.40 -3.75
N ILE A 49 5.13 13.29 -4.45
CA ILE A 49 3.89 12.50 -4.37
C ILE A 49 4.03 11.31 -3.40
N GLY A 50 3.19 11.27 -2.37
CA GLY A 50 3.12 10.13 -1.45
C GLY A 50 2.25 8.98 -1.99
N ILE A 51 2.80 7.78 -2.03
CA ILE A 51 2.12 6.55 -2.48
C ILE A 51 1.92 5.62 -1.29
N THR A 52 0.69 5.29 -0.98
CA THR A 52 0.37 4.48 0.20
C THR A 52 0.53 2.99 -0.08
N ALA A 53 1.11 2.24 0.86
CA ALA A 53 1.27 0.79 0.79
C ALA A 53 0.73 0.12 2.06
N GLY A 54 -0.27 -0.76 1.90
CA GLY A 54 -0.88 -1.51 3.01
C GLY A 54 -0.41 -2.97 3.10
N SER A 55 -0.83 -3.68 4.16
CA SER A 55 -0.40 -5.05 4.50
C SER A 55 -1.12 -6.16 3.73
N ARG A 56 -2.19 -5.80 3.00
CA ARG A 56 -3.00 -6.78 2.27
C ARG A 56 -2.19 -7.49 1.20
N GLY A 57 -2.31 -8.82 1.18
CA GLY A 57 -1.64 -9.72 0.24
C GLY A 57 -2.23 -9.59 -1.16
N ILE A 58 -1.64 -8.73 -1.99
CA ILE A 58 -1.90 -8.62 -3.42
C ILE A 58 -0.64 -9.11 -4.12
N ARG A 59 -0.75 -10.20 -4.90
CA ARG A 59 0.38 -10.89 -5.52
C ARG A 59 1.34 -9.94 -6.23
N ASP A 60 0.81 -9.11 -7.12
CA ASP A 60 1.61 -8.26 -8.01
C ASP A 60 1.77 -6.83 -7.48
N LYS A 61 1.56 -6.60 -6.18
CA LYS A 61 1.63 -5.26 -5.58
C LYS A 61 2.98 -4.56 -5.79
N PRO A 62 4.15 -5.21 -5.64
CA PRO A 62 5.42 -4.55 -5.94
C PRO A 62 5.53 -4.10 -7.41
N LEU A 63 5.04 -4.92 -8.36
CA LEU A 63 5.02 -4.59 -9.78
C LEU A 63 4.12 -3.38 -10.06
N VAL A 64 2.90 -3.37 -9.51
CA VAL A 64 1.95 -2.25 -9.66
C VAL A 64 2.56 -0.95 -9.13
N LEU A 65 3.16 -0.98 -7.94
CA LEU A 65 3.81 0.19 -7.34
C LEU A 65 4.97 0.68 -8.21
N ARG A 66 5.82 -0.23 -8.69
CA ARG A 66 6.95 0.11 -9.57
C ARG A 66 6.50 0.83 -10.84
N ILE A 67 5.45 0.33 -11.50
CA ILE A 67 4.93 0.94 -12.74
C ILE A 67 4.37 2.34 -12.47
N LEU A 68 3.59 2.50 -11.39
CA LEU A 68 3.07 3.81 -10.97
C LEU A 68 4.20 4.79 -10.67
N ILE A 69 5.19 4.38 -9.87
CA ILE A 69 6.36 5.19 -9.52
C ILE A 69 7.12 5.62 -10.77
N SER A 70 7.39 4.69 -11.68
CA SER A 70 8.06 5.00 -12.95
C SER A 70 7.28 6.05 -13.74
N ARG A 71 5.96 5.87 -13.88
CA ARG A 71 5.12 6.81 -14.61
C ARG A 71 5.12 8.21 -14.00
N LEU A 72 5.13 8.32 -12.67
CA LEU A 72 5.22 9.61 -11.99
C LEU A 72 6.60 10.26 -12.15
N LYS A 73 7.68 9.47 -12.11
CA LYS A 73 9.04 9.95 -12.37
C LYS A 73 9.21 10.44 -13.80
N ASP A 74 8.61 9.78 -14.78
CA ASP A 74 8.62 10.20 -16.19
C ASP A 74 7.94 11.57 -16.38
N LEU A 75 6.96 11.90 -15.53
CA LEU A 75 6.31 13.22 -15.47
C LEU A 75 7.12 14.26 -14.68
N GLY A 76 8.28 13.88 -14.14
CA GLY A 76 9.18 14.74 -13.39
C GLY A 76 8.80 14.92 -11.92
N ALA A 77 7.93 14.08 -11.36
CA ALA A 77 7.61 14.08 -9.94
C ALA A 77 8.66 13.33 -9.09
N SER A 78 8.58 13.52 -7.77
CA SER A 78 9.44 12.90 -6.75
C SER A 78 8.61 11.97 -5.86
N PRO A 79 8.23 10.77 -6.34
CA PRO A 79 7.39 9.86 -5.57
C PRO A 79 8.15 9.17 -4.43
N PHE A 80 7.44 8.86 -3.36
CA PHE A 80 7.92 8.04 -2.24
C PHE A 80 6.78 7.16 -1.71
N VAL A 81 7.13 6.02 -1.12
CA VAL A 81 6.16 5.08 -0.55
C VAL A 81 6.02 5.31 0.95
N VAL A 82 4.79 5.29 1.45
CA VAL A 82 4.47 5.39 2.89
C VAL A 82 3.70 4.15 3.32
N PRO A 83 4.13 3.42 4.37
CA PRO A 83 3.34 2.34 4.94
C PRO A 83 2.05 2.92 5.55
N CYS A 84 0.91 2.40 5.13
CA CYS A 84 -0.42 2.86 5.58
C CYS A 84 -1.22 1.67 6.10
N MET A 85 -0.84 1.21 7.29
CA MET A 85 -1.23 -0.11 7.83
C MET A 85 -1.88 -0.06 9.22
N GLY A 86 -1.84 1.10 9.88
CA GLY A 86 -2.32 1.25 11.26
C GLY A 86 -1.45 0.48 12.25
N SER A 87 -2.07 -0.33 13.11
CA SER A 87 -1.39 -1.10 14.16
C SER A 87 -0.59 -2.31 13.65
N HIS A 88 -0.68 -2.63 12.37
CA HIS A 88 0.15 -3.67 11.76
C HIS A 88 1.64 -3.33 11.88
N GLY A 89 2.48 -4.36 11.98
CA GLY A 89 3.92 -4.16 12.26
C GLY A 89 4.17 -3.59 13.65
N GLY A 90 3.27 -3.86 14.60
CA GLY A 90 3.36 -3.31 15.97
C GLY A 90 3.07 -1.81 16.07
N GLY A 91 2.69 -1.14 14.98
CA GLY A 91 2.49 0.31 14.96
C GLY A 91 3.79 1.11 15.09
N THR A 92 4.95 0.50 14.84
CA THR A 92 6.26 1.15 14.82
C THR A 92 6.73 1.36 13.38
N ALA A 93 7.63 2.33 13.18
CA ALA A 93 8.17 2.60 11.85
C ALA A 93 8.97 1.39 11.32
N GLU A 94 9.74 0.74 12.19
CA GLU A 94 10.58 -0.41 11.87
C GLU A 94 9.72 -1.63 11.52
N GLY A 95 8.72 -1.96 12.34
CA GLY A 95 7.89 -3.14 12.11
C GLY A 95 6.96 -2.98 10.89
N GLN A 96 6.56 -1.75 10.57
CA GLN A 96 5.85 -1.48 9.31
C GLN A 96 6.77 -1.63 8.09
N LEU A 97 8.04 -1.23 8.20
CA LEU A 97 9.02 -1.43 7.14
C LEU A 97 9.27 -2.93 6.91
N GLU A 98 9.52 -3.70 7.97
CA GLU A 98 9.66 -5.17 7.90
C GLU A 98 8.44 -5.83 7.25
N MET A 99 7.24 -5.33 7.57
CA MET A 99 6.02 -5.85 6.94
C MET A 99 5.98 -5.58 5.44
N LEU A 100 6.38 -4.39 4.97
CA LEU A 100 6.49 -4.10 3.54
C LEU A 100 7.52 -5.01 2.87
N GLU A 101 8.68 -5.22 3.49
CA GLU A 101 9.72 -6.10 2.97
C GLU A 101 9.22 -7.54 2.81
N SER A 102 8.48 -8.06 3.81
CA SER A 102 7.88 -9.41 3.74
C SER A 102 6.88 -9.58 2.58
N LEU A 103 6.33 -8.47 2.07
CA LEU A 103 5.42 -8.42 0.93
C LEU A 103 6.15 -8.16 -0.40
N GLY A 104 7.48 -8.18 -0.39
CA GLY A 104 8.34 -7.89 -1.54
C GLY A 104 8.40 -6.41 -1.90
N ILE A 105 7.98 -5.51 -1.01
CA ILE A 105 8.06 -4.05 -1.20
C ILE A 105 9.30 -3.54 -0.49
N THR A 106 10.36 -3.35 -1.28
CA THR A 106 11.61 -2.69 -0.90
C THR A 106 11.85 -1.50 -1.82
N GLU A 107 12.68 -0.53 -1.40
CA GLU A 107 13.05 0.61 -2.24
C GLU A 107 13.59 0.17 -3.61
N LYS A 108 14.39 -0.91 -3.63
CA LYS A 108 14.90 -1.52 -4.86
C LYS A 108 13.78 -2.09 -5.75
N SER A 109 12.81 -2.78 -5.16
CA SER A 109 11.73 -3.42 -5.92
C SER A 109 10.79 -2.40 -6.57
N VAL A 110 10.51 -1.29 -5.89
CA VAL A 110 9.56 -0.27 -6.35
C VAL A 110 10.24 0.91 -7.04
N GLY A 111 11.55 1.07 -6.81
CA GLY A 111 12.36 2.12 -7.40
C GLY A 111 12.15 3.51 -6.80
N ALA A 112 11.69 3.62 -5.55
CA ALA A 112 11.50 4.89 -4.84
C ALA A 112 11.79 4.74 -3.34
N PRO A 113 12.08 5.83 -2.62
CA PRO A 113 12.28 5.80 -1.18
C PRO A 113 11.04 5.27 -0.45
N ILE A 114 11.25 4.53 0.64
CA ILE A 114 10.19 4.16 1.60
C ILE A 114 10.38 5.03 2.84
N VAL A 115 9.38 5.85 3.15
CA VAL A 115 9.38 6.73 4.31
C VAL A 115 8.41 6.15 5.34
N SER A 116 8.96 5.44 6.32
CA SER A 116 8.21 4.91 7.46
C SER A 116 8.40 5.82 8.67
N SER A 117 7.31 6.33 9.23
CA SER A 117 7.34 7.23 10.39
C SER A 117 6.08 7.05 11.24
N THR A 118 6.18 7.36 12.52
CA THR A 118 5.02 7.47 13.43
C THR A 118 4.61 8.92 13.68
N GLU A 119 5.30 9.89 13.08
CA GLU A 119 4.96 11.30 13.23
C GLU A 119 3.67 11.64 12.48
N VAL A 120 2.77 12.31 13.18
CA VAL A 120 1.47 12.70 12.63
C VAL A 120 1.21 14.20 12.77
N GLN A 121 0.35 14.71 11.90
CA GLN A 121 -0.19 16.07 11.95
C GLN A 121 -1.71 16.03 12.05
N GLU A 122 -2.27 16.83 12.95
CA GLU A 122 -3.72 17.06 13.00
C GLU A 122 -4.13 17.89 11.78
N ILE A 123 -4.98 17.34 10.92
CA ILE A 123 -5.48 18.02 9.71
C ILE A 123 -6.89 18.58 9.89
N GLY A 124 -7.52 18.30 11.03
CA GLY A 124 -8.86 18.77 11.33
C GLY A 124 -9.51 17.99 12.47
N ARG A 125 -10.78 18.30 12.73
CA ARG A 125 -11.59 17.66 13.78
C ARG A 125 -12.94 17.21 13.21
N LYS A 126 -13.42 16.06 13.67
CA LYS A 126 -14.78 15.59 13.37
C LYS A 126 -15.82 16.49 14.05
N LYS A 127 -17.09 16.38 13.64
CA LYS A 127 -18.24 17.13 14.21
C LYS A 127 -18.31 17.05 15.76
N PHE A 128 -17.86 15.94 16.35
CA PHE A 128 -17.88 15.71 17.79
C PHE A 128 -16.53 16.00 18.48
N GLY A 129 -15.63 16.75 17.85
CA GLY A 129 -14.37 17.22 18.44
C GLY A 129 -13.19 16.24 18.37
N THR A 130 -13.40 15.00 17.93
CA THR A 130 -12.32 14.01 17.76
C THR A 130 -11.32 14.48 16.69
N PRO A 131 -10.01 14.55 17.00
CA PRO A 131 -9.00 14.95 16.03
C PRO A 131 -8.84 13.93 14.90
N VAL A 132 -8.45 14.42 13.72
CA VAL A 132 -8.09 13.63 12.54
C VAL A 132 -6.61 13.84 12.27
N TYR A 133 -5.86 12.74 12.31
CA TYR A 133 -4.42 12.74 12.09
C TYR A 133 -4.06 12.08 10.77
N VAL A 134 -3.00 12.57 10.13
CA VAL A 134 -2.36 11.98 8.95
C VAL A 134 -0.85 11.93 9.19
N ASP A 135 -0.16 10.98 8.56
CA ASP A 135 1.31 10.94 8.52
C ASP A 135 1.86 12.30 8.09
N ARG A 136 2.77 12.87 8.87
CA ARG A 136 3.33 14.20 8.62
C ARG A 136 4.03 14.28 7.25
N ASN A 137 4.59 13.19 6.74
CA ASN A 137 5.25 13.14 5.44
C ASN A 137 4.27 13.27 4.27
N LEU A 138 2.98 12.99 4.48
CA LEU A 138 1.93 13.20 3.48
C LEU A 138 1.36 14.62 3.51
N CYS A 139 1.62 15.40 4.56
CA CYS A 139 1.15 16.77 4.65
C CYS A 139 1.97 17.68 3.71
N GLY A 140 1.30 18.22 2.68
CA GLY A 140 1.94 19.06 1.65
C GLY A 140 2.66 18.27 0.55
N ALA A 141 2.54 16.95 0.57
CA ALA A 141 2.83 16.07 -0.56
C ALA A 141 1.69 16.11 -1.61
#